data_AF-A0A973IYQ2-F1
#
_entry.id   AF-A0A973IYQ2-F1
#
_cell.length_a   1.000
_cell.length_b   1.000
_cell.length_c   1.000
_cell.angle_alpha   90.00
_cell.angle_beta   90.00
_cell.angle_gamma   90.00
#
_symmetry.space_group_name_H-M   'P 1'
#
loop_
_entity.id
_entity.type
_entity.pdbx_description
1 polymer ?
#
loop_
_entity_poly.entity_id
_entity_poly.type
_entity_poly.pdbx_seq_one_letter_code
_entity_poly.pdbx_strand_id
1 'polypeptide(L)' 'MVFNQSGQQIEHIDIPEGWTSNVTFGGKDHHLLFITASKSVYGLKMQVRGG' A
#
# COMPACT_ATOMS: atom_id res chain seq x y z
N MET A 1 -0.86 5.55 5.36
CA MET A 1 -0.57 6.93 4.90
C MET A 1 0.34 6.86 3.70
N VAL A 2 0.15 7.75 2.71
CA VAL A 2 0.99 7.87 1.52
C VAL A 2 1.61 9.25 1.51
N PHE A 3 2.91 9.33 1.24
CA PHE A 3 3.68 10.57 1.23
C PHE A 3 4.35 10.78 -0.11
N ASN A 4 4.51 12.04 -0.52
CA ASN A 4 5.31 12.41 -1.67
C ASN A 4 6.81 12.54 -1.31
N GLN A 5 7.65 12.86 -2.29
CA GLN A 5 9.10 12.99 -2.10
C GLN A 5 9.51 14.13 -1.15
N SER A 6 8.66 15.15 -0.96
CA SER A 6 8.90 16.22 0.02
C SER A 6 8.42 15.87 1.44
N GLY A 7 7.91 14.65 1.65
CA GLY A 7 7.40 14.19 2.94
C GLY A 7 6.00 14.71 3.29
N GLN A 8 5.31 15.33 2.34
CA GLN A 8 3.92 15.75 2.53
C GLN A 8 3.00 14.55 2.37
N GLN A 9 2.08 14.36 3.32
CA GLN A 9 1.05 13.33 3.20
C GLN A 9 0.09 13.72 2.07
N ILE A 10 -0.08 12.82 1.10
CA ILE A 10 -0.92 13.04 -0.08
C ILE A 10 -2.19 12.18 -0.07
N GLU A 11 -2.21 11.08 0.69
CA GLU A 11 -3.36 10.17 0.73
C GLU A 11 -3.38 9.36 2.02
N HIS A 12 -4.55 8.86 2.40
CA HIS A 12 -4.73 7.83 3.42
C HIS A 12 -5.50 6.64 2.84
N ILE A 13 -4.92 5.44 2.93
CA ILE A 13 -5.59 4.21 2.52
C ILE A 13 -6.23 3.61 3.77
N ASP A 14 -7.56 3.70 3.85
CA ASP A 14 -8.31 3.09 4.94
C ASP A 14 -8.30 1.57 4.82
N ILE A 15 -7.89 0.89 5.89
CA ILE A 15 -7.94 -0.56 6.01
C ILE A 15 -8.87 -0.89 7.18
N PRO A 16 -9.85 -1.79 7.01
CA PRO A 16 -10.80 -2.14 8.07
C PRO A 16 -10.19 -3.09 9.10
N GLU A 17 -8.97 -2.79 9.56
CA GLU A 17 -8.21 -3.56 10.54
C GLU A 17 -7.54 -2.57 11.50
N GLY A 18 -7.43 -2.93 12.79
CA GLY A 18 -6.83 -2.05 13.79
C GLY A 18 -5.30 -1.88 13.65
N TRP A 19 -4.66 -2.68 12.80
CA TRP A 19 -3.21 -2.69 12.64
C TRP A 19 -2.77 -3.22 11.27
N THR A 20 -1.72 -2.59 10.73
CA THR A 20 -1.02 -2.98 9.49
C THR A 20 0.43 -3.33 9.81
N SER A 21 0.92 -4.44 9.26
CA SER A 21 2.27 -4.95 9.48
C SER A 21 3.25 -4.48 8.43
N ASN A 22 2.93 -4.74 7.16
CA ASN A 22 3.85 -4.59 6.05
C ASN A 22 3.10 -4.09 4.81
N VAL A 23 3.85 -3.42 3.94
CA VAL A 23 3.39 -2.94 2.65
C VAL A 23 4.50 -3.13 1.62
N THR A 24 4.17 -3.68 0.46
CA THR A 24 5.15 -3.88 -0.61
C THR A 24 4.48 -3.85 -1.99
N PHE A 25 5.23 -3.41 -3.00
CA PHE A 25 4.79 -3.52 -4.39
C PHE A 25 5.20 -4.89 -4.97
N GLY A 26 4.32 -5.48 -5.77
CA GLY A 26 4.57 -6.74 -6.44
C GLY A 26 3.57 -7.02 -7.56
N GLY A 27 3.37 -8.31 -7.86
CA GLY A 27 2.63 -8.77 -9.03
C GLY A 27 3.50 -8.72 -10.29
N LYS A 28 2.97 -9.24 -11.41
CA LYS A 28 3.73 -9.44 -12.66
C LYS A 28 4.44 -8.17 -13.15
N ASP A 29 3.79 -7.02 -13.01
CA ASP A 29 4.27 -5.73 -13.52
C ASP A 29 4.63 -4.74 -12.40
N HIS A 30 4.67 -5.18 -11.14
CA HIS A 30 4.93 -4.32 -9.96
C HIS A 30 3.92 -3.16 -9.74
N HIS A 31 2.72 -3.28 -10.28
CA HIS A 31 1.62 -2.33 -10.11
C HIS A 31 0.62 -2.73 -9.00
N LEU A 32 0.86 -3.82 -8.27
CA LEU A 32 0.03 -4.21 -7.12
C LEU A 32 0.72 -3.81 -5.82
N LEU A 33 0.02 -3.04 -4.99
CA LEU A 33 0.41 -2.79 -3.61
C LEU A 33 -0.24 -3.85 -2.71
N PHE A 34 0.57 -4.68 -2.09
CA PHE A 34 0.14 -5.65 -1.08
C PHE A 34 0.27 -5.04 0.31
N ILE A 35 -0.76 -5.22 1.12
CA ILE A 35 -0.81 -4.74 2.51
C ILE A 35 -1.20 -5.93 3.39
N THR A 36 -0.33 -6.28 4.34
CA THR A 36 -0.67 -7.29 5.36
C THR A 36 -1.19 -6.59 6.60
N ALA A 37 -2.43 -6.88 6.98
CA ALA A 37 -3.09 -6.20 8.10
C ALA A 37 -3.84 -7.22 8.94
N SER A 38 -3.39 -7.38 10.20
CA SER A 38 -3.93 -8.32 11.18
C SER A 38 -4.16 -9.73 10.61
N LYS A 39 -5.41 -10.06 10.26
CA LYS A 39 -5.82 -11.41 9.81
C LYS A 39 -5.90 -11.55 8.29
N SER A 40 -5.65 -10.46 7.55
CA SER A 40 -6.01 -10.33 6.14
C SER A 40 -4.85 -9.78 5.32
N VAL A 41 -4.86 -10.09 4.02
CA VAL A 41 -3.98 -9.46 3.03
C VAL A 41 -4.84 -8.73 2.02
N TYR A 42 -4.55 -7.44 1.83
CA TYR A 42 -5.22 -6.57 0.88
C TYR A 42 -4.31 -6.33 -0.33
N GLY A 43 -4.90 -6.23 -1.52
CA GLY A 43 -4.20 -5.92 -2.76
C GLY A 43 -4.86 -4.74 -3.45
N LEU A 44 -4.08 -3.70 -3.78
CA LEU A 44 -4.56 -2.53 -4.51
C LEU A 44 -3.82 -2.42 -5.84
N LYS A 45 -4.57 -2.19 -6.93
CA LYS A 45 -3.98 -1.89 -8.24
C LYS A 45 -3.65 -0.41 -8.31
N MET A 46 -2.37 -0.12 -8.44
CA MET A 46 -1.81 1.23 -8.45
C MET A 46 -1.59 1.73 -9.87
N GLN A 47 -1.77 3.03 -10.08
CA GLN A 47 -1.44 3.70 -11.34
C GLN A 47 0.07 3.81 -11.56
N VAL A 48 0.86 3.66 -10.49
CA VAL A 48 2.32 3.72 -10.49
C VAL A 48 2.92 2.33 -10.28
N ARG A 49 4.15 2.15 -10.75
CA ARG A 49 4.96 0.95 -10.53
C ARG A 49 5.83 1.15 -9.28
N GLY A 50 5.91 0.13 -8.43
CA GLY A 50 6.88 0.13 -7.33
C GLY A 50 8.27 -0.33 -7.79
N GLY A 51 9.30 0.39 -7.33
CA GLY A 51 10.71 0.16 -7.66
C GLY A 51 11.51 1.44 -7.54
#